data_AF-A0A8H5CGQ7-F1
#
_entry.id   AF-A0A8H5CGQ7-F1
#
_cell.length_a   1.000
_cell.length_b   1.000
_cell.length_c   1.000
_cell.angle_alpha   90.00
_cell.angle_beta   90.00
_cell.angle_gamma   90.00
#
_symmetry.space_group_name_H-M   'P 1'
#
loop_
_entity.id
_entity.type
_entity.pdbx_description
1 polymer ?
#
loop_
_entity_poly.entity_id
_entity_poly.type
_entity_poly.pdbx_seq_one_letter_code
_entity_poly.pdbx_strand_id
1 'polypeptide(L)'
;MGPACPQQAITLPLPDGIAADIVDVLIKTLYGVIFPDDEDCLTINVVRPAGISLDAKLPVVAWIFGGGFELGSPQMYDGATIVSRSIKLNEPVIYVSMSYRVTAFGFLASQEVKDAGVGKLGLQDQRRCERYSAGASFSIIGNIDIDIGAFGGDPEKVTIWGESAGAISVALHMLNNGGDTEGLFRAGFMQSGSPIPVGDITNGQKCTYYDALVDQTGCLGSEDTLQCLREVPYDQLKDAVNNSPNIFSYQSLNLAWLPRADGVFLSDNPQNWFNKARLQRFPSLLFPKGDCDDEGTLFSFSTLNVT
;
A
#
# COMPACT_ATOMS: atom_id res chain seq x y z
N MET A 1 -13.38 4.68 12.25
CA MET A 1 -12.63 3.86 11.26
C MET A 1 -12.33 2.53 11.92
N GLY A 2 -12.26 1.45 11.14
CA GLY A 2 -11.86 0.13 11.64
C GLY A 2 -10.37 0.09 12.04
N PRO A 3 -9.87 -1.03 12.56
CA PRO A 3 -8.45 -1.20 12.88
C PRO A 3 -7.56 -1.08 11.63
N ALA A 4 -6.27 -0.81 11.84
CA ALA A 4 -5.28 -0.92 10.76
C ALA A 4 -5.03 -2.40 10.43
N CYS A 5 -4.52 -2.69 9.22
CA CYS A 5 -4.04 -4.05 8.92
C CYS A 5 -2.78 -4.36 9.74
N PRO A 6 -2.38 -5.62 9.91
CA PRO A 6 -1.27 -5.95 10.81
C PRO A 6 0.02 -5.20 10.46
N GLN A 7 0.53 -4.36 11.37
CA GLN A 7 1.66 -3.42 11.19
C GLN A 7 3.01 -3.97 11.67
N GLN A 8 4.11 -3.80 10.95
CA GLN A 8 5.42 -4.22 11.46
C GLN A 8 5.89 -3.32 12.61
N ALA A 9 6.43 -3.92 13.67
CA ALA A 9 7.04 -3.17 14.75
C ALA A 9 8.27 -2.39 14.23
N ILE A 10 8.28 -1.08 14.48
CA ILE A 10 9.39 -0.19 14.12
C ILE A 10 10.25 0.10 15.34
N THR A 11 11.57 -0.03 15.17
CA THR A 11 12.56 0.52 16.12
C THR A 11 13.51 1.42 15.34
N LEU A 12 13.61 2.70 15.73
CA LEU A 12 14.55 3.63 15.08
C LEU A 12 15.96 3.48 15.69
N PRO A 13 17.00 3.23 14.89
CA PRO A 13 18.39 3.19 15.35
C PRO A 13 18.93 4.61 15.50
N LEU A 14 18.56 5.27 16.60
CA LEU A 14 18.98 6.65 16.84
C LEU A 14 20.33 6.66 17.56
N PRO A 15 21.29 7.52 17.12
CA PRO A 15 22.59 7.60 17.75
C PRO A 15 22.48 8.14 19.18
N ASP A 16 23.40 7.68 20.04
CA ASP A 16 23.49 8.12 21.43
C ASP A 16 23.63 9.65 21.51
N GLY A 17 22.76 10.29 22.30
CA GLY A 17 22.78 11.73 22.51
C GLY A 17 21.73 12.55 21.75
N ILE A 18 20.87 11.92 20.93
CA ILE A 18 19.64 12.59 20.47
C ILE A 18 18.68 12.74 21.66
N ALA A 19 18.17 13.95 21.88
CA ALA A 19 17.21 14.21 22.94
C ALA A 19 15.96 13.33 22.74
N ALA A 20 15.50 12.67 23.81
CA ALA A 20 14.32 11.78 23.78
C ALA A 20 13.09 12.47 23.16
N ASP A 21 12.95 13.78 23.33
CA ASP A 21 11.85 14.55 22.74
C ASP A 21 11.94 14.64 21.20
N ILE A 22 13.15 14.69 20.64
CA ILE A 22 13.36 14.69 19.17
C ILE A 22 13.07 13.30 18.60
N VAL A 23 13.46 12.25 19.34
CA VAL A 23 13.12 10.85 19.03
C VAL A 23 11.60 10.67 19.01
N ASP A 24 10.93 11.11 20.06
CA ASP A 24 9.48 11.03 20.20
C ASP A 24 8.77 11.83 19.11
N VAL A 25 9.27 13.02 18.77
CA VAL A 25 8.74 13.82 17.67
C VAL A 25 8.96 13.12 16.33
N LEU A 26 10.14 12.55 16.05
CA LEU A 26 10.39 11.80 14.81
C LEU A 26 9.45 10.60 14.68
N ILE A 27 9.31 9.78 15.73
CA ILE A 27 8.42 8.61 15.73
C ILE A 27 6.96 9.04 15.55
N LYS A 28 6.51 10.05 16.32
CA LYS A 28 5.13 10.57 16.26
C LYS A 28 4.82 11.31 14.96
N THR A 29 5.81 11.90 14.31
CA THR A 29 5.63 12.66 13.06
C THR A 29 5.68 11.75 11.83
N LEU A 30 6.47 10.68 11.87
CA LEU A 30 6.64 9.78 10.72
C LEU A 30 5.54 8.74 10.62
N TYR A 31 5.18 8.10 11.74
CA TYR A 31 4.17 7.03 11.77
C TYR A 31 3.29 7.14 13.00
N GLY A 32 3.00 8.39 13.38
CA GLY A 32 2.18 8.73 14.53
C GLY A 32 0.96 7.83 14.65
N VAL A 33 1.01 7.01 15.72
CA VAL A 33 0.00 6.06 16.19
C VAL A 33 0.28 4.62 15.72
N ILE A 34 0.79 3.79 16.64
CA ILE A 34 0.53 2.36 16.64
C ILE A 34 -0.99 2.25 16.81
N PHE A 35 -1.71 2.14 15.70
CA PHE A 35 -3.14 1.88 15.73
C PHE A 35 -3.36 0.47 16.27
N PRO A 36 -4.45 0.20 16.99
CA PRO A 36 -4.89 -1.19 17.14
C PRO A 36 -5.00 -1.79 15.73
N ASP A 37 -4.26 -2.87 15.50
CA ASP A 37 -4.26 -3.63 14.26
C ASP A 37 -5.01 -4.95 14.45
N ASP A 38 -5.62 -5.41 13.35
CA ASP A 38 -6.40 -6.64 13.30
C ASP A 38 -6.35 -7.20 11.86
N GLU A 39 -6.64 -8.48 11.67
CA GLU A 39 -6.80 -9.05 10.33
C GLU A 39 -8.11 -8.57 9.66
N ASP A 40 -9.14 -8.24 10.44
CA ASP A 40 -10.38 -7.60 9.96
C ASP A 40 -10.20 -6.08 9.79
N CYS A 41 -9.31 -5.71 8.86
CA CYS A 41 -8.86 -4.33 8.67
C CYS A 41 -9.34 -3.67 7.37
N LEU A 42 -9.90 -4.43 6.42
CA LEU A 42 -10.20 -3.97 5.06
C LEU A 42 -11.41 -3.05 5.03
N THR A 43 -11.18 -1.78 5.36
CA THR A 43 -12.19 -0.73 5.41
C THR A 43 -11.88 0.39 4.41
N ILE A 44 -12.95 1.04 3.95
CA ILE A 44 -12.89 2.22 3.08
C ILE A 44 -13.53 3.38 3.84
N ASN A 45 -12.91 4.55 3.78
CA ASN A 45 -13.43 5.79 4.33
C ASN A 45 -13.76 6.76 3.19
N VAL A 46 -14.93 7.39 3.26
CA VAL A 46 -15.42 8.35 2.26
C VAL A 46 -15.74 9.66 2.94
N VAL A 47 -15.07 10.73 2.53
CA VAL A 47 -15.30 12.10 2.99
C VAL A 47 -15.82 12.91 1.82
N ARG A 48 -16.98 13.56 1.99
CA ARG A 48 -17.62 14.36 0.96
C ARG A 48 -18.06 15.73 1.48
N PRO A 49 -18.20 16.73 0.59
CA PRO A 49 -18.78 18.02 0.96
C PRO A 49 -20.21 17.87 1.48
N ALA A 50 -20.51 18.54 2.61
CA ALA A 50 -21.87 18.61 3.13
C ALA A 50 -22.76 19.50 2.24
N GLY A 51 -24.04 19.12 2.08
CA GLY A 51 -25.03 19.92 1.36
C GLY A 51 -24.95 19.86 -0.17
N ILE A 52 -24.02 19.09 -0.75
CA ILE A 52 -23.99 18.83 -2.20
C ILE A 52 -24.91 17.65 -2.55
N SER A 53 -25.68 17.78 -3.63
CA SER A 53 -26.56 16.71 -4.13
C SER A 53 -25.79 15.41 -4.40
N LEU A 54 -26.45 14.27 -4.23
CA LEU A 54 -25.92 12.97 -4.66
C LEU A 54 -25.83 12.87 -6.20
N ASP A 55 -26.57 13.67 -6.95
CA ASP A 55 -26.49 13.67 -8.41
C ASP A 55 -25.38 14.59 -8.96
N ALA A 56 -24.58 15.19 -8.08
CA ALA A 56 -23.59 16.22 -8.47
C ALA A 56 -22.40 15.68 -9.27
N LYS A 57 -22.17 14.35 -9.25
CA LYS A 57 -21.07 13.69 -9.99
C LYS A 57 -19.73 14.39 -9.78
N LEU A 58 -19.32 14.46 -8.52
CA LEU A 58 -18.08 15.10 -8.10
C LEU A 58 -16.86 14.26 -8.50
N PRO A 59 -15.72 14.87 -8.88
CA PRO A 59 -14.46 14.16 -9.00
C PRO A 59 -14.09 13.42 -7.71
N VAL A 60 -13.46 12.26 -7.85
CA VAL A 60 -13.08 11.39 -6.73
C VAL A 60 -11.57 11.31 -6.65
N VAL A 61 -11.03 11.56 -5.45
CA VAL A 61 -9.61 11.39 -5.13
C VAL A 61 -9.49 10.14 -4.26
N ALA A 62 -8.88 9.08 -4.80
CA ALA A 62 -8.65 7.82 -4.10
C ALA A 62 -7.21 7.78 -3.55
N TRP A 63 -7.07 7.87 -2.24
CA TRP A 63 -5.80 7.94 -1.53
C TRP A 63 -5.28 6.56 -1.13
N ILE A 64 -4.01 6.30 -1.48
CA ILE A 64 -3.23 5.12 -1.12
C ILE A 64 -2.08 5.58 -0.22
N PHE A 65 -2.12 5.19 1.05
CA PHE A 65 -1.12 5.61 2.03
C PHE A 65 0.27 5.00 1.76
N GLY A 66 1.30 5.66 2.29
CA GLY A 66 2.68 5.17 2.34
C GLY A 66 3.01 4.48 3.67
N GLY A 67 4.20 3.89 3.75
CA GLY A 67 4.67 3.14 4.93
C GLY A 67 5.53 1.92 4.59
N GLY A 68 6.27 1.99 3.49
CA GLY A 68 7.20 0.92 3.10
C GLY A 68 6.55 -0.43 2.84
N PHE A 69 5.24 -0.52 2.62
CA PHE A 69 4.50 -1.79 2.59
C PHE A 69 4.55 -2.61 3.89
N GLU A 70 5.07 -2.05 4.97
CA GLU A 70 5.26 -2.70 6.27
C GLU A 70 4.32 -2.12 7.33
N LEU A 71 3.83 -0.90 7.11
CA LEU A 71 2.92 -0.21 7.99
C LEU A 71 2.15 0.90 7.27
N GLY A 72 1.33 1.62 8.01
CA GLY A 72 0.46 2.70 7.57
C GLY A 72 -1.02 2.37 7.73
N SER A 73 -1.81 3.44 7.81
CA SER A 73 -3.27 3.39 7.90
C SER A 73 -3.86 4.66 7.28
N PRO A 74 -5.05 4.58 6.64
CA PRO A 74 -5.77 5.77 6.21
C PRO A 74 -6.10 6.72 7.37
N GLN A 75 -6.10 6.25 8.63
CA GLN A 75 -6.34 7.06 9.83
C GLN A 75 -5.27 8.14 10.06
N MET A 76 -4.09 7.99 9.47
CA MET A 76 -3.01 8.98 9.53
C MET A 76 -3.32 10.23 8.69
N TYR A 77 -4.32 10.17 7.81
CA TYR A 77 -4.59 11.20 6.81
C TYR A 77 -6.04 11.71 6.94
N ASP A 78 -6.20 12.92 7.46
CA ASP A 78 -7.51 13.55 7.55
C ASP A 78 -7.97 14.11 6.19
N GLY A 79 -8.79 13.31 5.49
CA GLY A 79 -9.43 13.69 4.23
C GLY A 79 -10.31 14.94 4.29
N ALA A 80 -10.81 15.33 5.48
CA ALA A 80 -11.63 16.53 5.62
C ALA A 80 -10.85 17.80 5.26
N THR A 81 -9.53 17.81 5.46
CA THR A 81 -8.66 18.92 5.07
C THR A 81 -8.64 19.11 3.55
N ILE A 82 -8.52 18.03 2.78
CA ILE A 82 -8.55 18.05 1.31
C ILE A 82 -9.93 18.50 0.81
N VAL A 83 -11.00 17.88 1.32
CA VAL A 83 -12.38 18.22 0.93
C VAL A 83 -12.68 19.69 1.25
N SER A 84 -12.33 20.17 2.44
CA SER A 84 -12.54 21.57 2.83
C SER A 84 -11.76 22.55 1.95
N ARG A 85 -10.53 22.20 1.56
CA ARG A 85 -9.73 23.03 0.64
C ARG A 85 -10.36 23.06 -0.76
N SER A 86 -10.83 21.93 -1.26
CA SER A 86 -11.47 21.80 -2.57
C SER A 86 -12.71 22.70 -2.70
N ILE A 87 -13.53 22.78 -1.64
CA ILE A 87 -14.70 23.67 -1.57
C ILE A 87 -14.27 25.13 -1.66
N LYS A 88 -13.22 25.54 -0.93
CA LYS A 88 -12.69 26.91 -0.96
C LYS A 88 -12.10 27.30 -2.32
N LEU A 89 -11.66 26.33 -3.11
CA LEU A 89 -11.15 26.52 -4.47
C LEU A 89 -12.26 26.50 -5.52
N ASN A 90 -13.53 26.30 -5.12
CA ASN A 90 -14.67 26.12 -6.01
C ASN A 90 -14.51 24.91 -6.96
N GLU A 91 -13.79 23.89 -6.51
CA GLU A 91 -13.53 22.62 -7.20
C GLU A 91 -13.82 21.45 -6.24
N PRO A 92 -15.06 21.27 -5.77
CA PRO A 92 -15.38 20.28 -4.75
C PRO A 92 -15.06 18.85 -5.21
N VAL A 93 -14.39 18.08 -4.34
CA VAL A 93 -14.07 16.66 -4.58
C VAL A 93 -14.58 15.77 -3.46
N ILE A 94 -14.76 14.49 -3.77
CA ILE A 94 -14.90 13.43 -2.77
C ILE A 94 -13.52 12.82 -2.53
N TYR A 95 -13.17 12.65 -1.26
CA TYR A 95 -11.95 11.98 -0.86
C TYR A 95 -12.29 10.57 -0.36
N VAL A 96 -11.62 9.58 -0.92
CA VAL A 96 -11.74 8.17 -0.56
C VAL A 96 -10.38 7.69 -0.10
N SER A 97 -10.30 7.02 1.04
CA SER A 97 -9.06 6.42 1.54
C SER A 97 -9.33 4.98 1.95
N MET A 98 -8.35 4.10 1.74
CA MET A 98 -8.53 2.66 1.91
C MET A 98 -7.48 2.05 2.83
N SER A 99 -7.88 1.04 3.60
CA SER A 99 -6.95 0.09 4.21
C SER A 99 -6.54 -0.97 3.19
N TYR A 100 -5.28 -1.38 3.19
CA TYR A 100 -4.79 -2.53 2.44
C TYR A 100 -3.81 -3.32 3.28
N ARG A 101 -3.74 -4.64 3.07
CA ARG A 101 -2.82 -5.48 3.83
C ARG A 101 -1.36 -5.12 3.54
N VAL A 102 -0.55 -5.05 4.60
CA VAL A 102 0.89 -4.76 4.59
C VAL A 102 1.65 -5.95 5.18
N THR A 103 2.98 -5.88 5.26
CA THR A 103 3.88 -6.93 5.77
C THR A 103 3.70 -8.27 5.06
N ALA A 104 4.02 -9.40 5.71
CA ALA A 104 3.70 -10.73 5.21
C ALA A 104 2.21 -10.92 4.92
N PHE A 105 1.30 -10.31 5.70
CA PHE A 105 -0.15 -10.45 5.48
C PHE A 105 -0.61 -9.93 4.11
N GLY A 106 0.09 -8.95 3.55
CA GLY A 106 -0.19 -8.37 2.22
C GLY A 106 0.79 -8.77 1.12
N PHE A 107 2.03 -9.06 1.48
CA PHE A 107 3.17 -9.15 0.57
C PHE A 107 4.07 -10.36 0.83
N LEU A 108 3.54 -11.44 1.41
CA LEU A 108 4.24 -12.72 1.47
C LEU A 108 4.66 -13.16 0.05
N ALA A 109 5.86 -13.72 -0.05
CA ALA A 109 6.47 -14.04 -1.33
C ALA A 109 7.30 -15.33 -1.21
N SER A 110 6.92 -16.33 -1.98
CA SER A 110 7.62 -17.63 -2.08
C SER A 110 7.18 -18.37 -3.34
N GLN A 111 7.70 -19.59 -3.54
CA GLN A 111 7.21 -20.47 -4.62
C GLN A 111 5.80 -20.98 -4.30
N GLU A 112 5.52 -21.35 -3.05
CA GLU A 112 4.22 -21.81 -2.56
C GLU A 112 3.13 -20.74 -2.75
N VAL A 113 3.44 -19.47 -2.45
CA VAL A 113 2.53 -18.35 -2.68
C VAL A 113 2.25 -18.15 -4.18
N LYS A 114 3.28 -18.34 -5.03
CA LYS A 114 3.15 -18.24 -6.49
C LYS A 114 2.25 -19.35 -7.03
N ASP A 115 2.50 -20.59 -6.62
CA ASP A 115 1.77 -21.77 -7.08
C ASP A 115 0.31 -21.74 -6.63
N ALA A 116 0.04 -21.21 -5.43
CA ALA A 116 -1.31 -20.98 -4.92
C ALA A 116 -2.02 -19.78 -5.58
N GLY A 117 -1.30 -18.92 -6.33
CA GLY A 117 -1.87 -17.74 -6.98
C GLY A 117 -2.36 -16.65 -6.01
N VAL A 118 -1.81 -16.60 -4.79
CA VAL A 118 -2.24 -15.68 -3.70
C VAL A 118 -1.20 -14.60 -3.37
N GLY A 119 -0.34 -14.26 -4.33
CA GLY A 119 0.64 -13.18 -4.16
C GLY A 119 0.01 -11.78 -4.19
N LYS A 120 0.72 -10.80 -3.63
CA LYS A 120 0.39 -9.35 -3.74
C LYS A 120 -1.00 -8.97 -3.23
N LEU A 121 -1.43 -9.61 -2.16
CA LEU A 121 -2.74 -9.38 -1.54
C LEU A 121 -2.97 -7.90 -1.23
N GLY A 122 -1.94 -7.16 -0.80
CA GLY A 122 -2.04 -5.71 -0.57
C GLY A 122 -2.37 -4.90 -1.83
N LEU A 123 -1.80 -5.24 -2.99
CA LEU A 123 -2.19 -4.60 -4.27
C LEU A 123 -3.58 -5.03 -4.72
N GLN A 124 -3.97 -6.28 -4.46
CA GLN A 124 -5.32 -6.75 -4.76
C GLN A 124 -6.37 -6.03 -3.91
N ASP A 125 -6.07 -5.75 -2.64
CA ASP A 125 -6.94 -4.97 -1.76
C ASP A 125 -7.15 -3.55 -2.30
N GLN A 126 -6.06 -2.90 -2.76
CA GLN A 126 -6.14 -1.60 -3.40
C GLN A 126 -6.96 -1.66 -4.70
N ARG A 127 -6.71 -2.63 -5.58
CA ARG A 127 -7.46 -2.82 -6.84
C ARG A 127 -8.95 -3.06 -6.58
N ARG A 128 -9.26 -3.74 -5.50
CA ARG A 128 -10.62 -3.99 -5.02
C ARG A 128 -11.32 -2.69 -4.60
N CYS A 129 -10.60 -1.77 -3.96
CA CYS A 129 -11.09 -0.41 -3.68
C CYS A 129 -11.17 0.48 -4.94
N GLU A 130 -10.25 0.33 -5.90
CA GLU A 130 -10.34 1.05 -7.18
C GLU A 130 -11.62 0.67 -7.93
N ARG A 131 -11.95 -0.63 -7.98
CA ARG A 131 -13.22 -1.14 -8.52
C ARG A 131 -14.43 -0.53 -7.83
N TYR A 132 -14.43 -0.51 -6.50
CA TYR A 132 -15.45 0.18 -5.70
C TYR A 132 -15.60 1.67 -6.06
N SER A 133 -14.48 2.36 -6.28
CA SER A 133 -14.48 3.79 -6.59
C SER A 133 -14.91 4.10 -8.03
N ALA A 134 -14.88 3.11 -8.91
CA ALA A 134 -15.12 3.25 -10.35
C ALA A 134 -16.51 2.77 -10.79
N GLY A 135 -17.49 2.62 -9.90
CA GLY A 135 -18.81 2.16 -10.35
C GLY A 135 -18.93 0.67 -10.57
N ALA A 136 -17.86 -0.10 -10.39
CA ALA A 136 -17.94 -1.54 -10.54
C ALA A 136 -18.64 -2.10 -9.30
N SER A 137 -19.84 -2.70 -9.48
CA SER A 137 -20.54 -3.47 -8.46
C SER A 137 -19.55 -4.33 -7.70
N PHE A 138 -19.38 -4.01 -6.43
CA PHE A 138 -18.37 -4.63 -5.61
C PHE A 138 -18.98 -5.20 -4.33
N SER A 139 -18.93 -6.54 -4.23
CA SER A 139 -19.35 -7.31 -3.07
C SER A 139 -18.20 -7.38 -2.06
N ILE A 140 -18.25 -6.54 -1.02
CA ILE A 140 -17.49 -6.74 0.23
C ILE A 140 -18.44 -7.47 1.16
N ILE A 141 -18.25 -8.78 1.30
CA ILE A 141 -18.84 -9.59 2.39
C ILE A 141 -20.35 -9.33 2.58
N GLY A 142 -21.16 -9.99 1.76
CA GLY A 142 -22.62 -10.03 1.95
C GLY A 142 -23.38 -8.96 1.16
N ASN A 143 -23.75 -9.31 -0.08
CA ASN A 143 -24.96 -8.87 -0.79
C ASN A 143 -25.32 -7.36 -0.83
N ILE A 144 -24.40 -6.43 -0.60
CA ILE A 144 -24.66 -5.00 -0.79
C ILE A 144 -23.60 -4.42 -1.74
N ASP A 145 -24.03 -4.12 -2.97
CA ASP A 145 -23.25 -3.31 -3.91
C ASP A 145 -23.38 -1.84 -3.50
N ILE A 146 -22.32 -1.28 -2.91
CA ILE A 146 -22.20 0.16 -2.69
C ILE A 146 -21.14 0.68 -3.68
N ASP A 147 -21.43 1.79 -4.34
CA ASP A 147 -20.53 2.50 -5.26
C ASP A 147 -20.36 3.95 -4.81
N ILE A 148 -19.28 4.61 -5.23
CA ILE A 148 -19.05 6.04 -5.03
C ILE A 148 -20.17 6.92 -5.58
N GLY A 149 -20.93 6.46 -6.58
CA GLY A 149 -22.15 7.12 -7.06
C GLY A 149 -23.18 7.33 -5.94
N ALA A 150 -23.28 6.40 -4.99
CA ALA A 150 -24.16 6.55 -3.81
C ALA A 150 -23.70 7.67 -2.85
N PHE A 151 -22.48 8.17 -3.02
CA PHE A 151 -21.94 9.33 -2.30
C PHE A 151 -21.87 10.58 -3.19
N GLY A 152 -22.38 10.50 -4.42
CA GLY A 152 -22.36 11.56 -5.43
C GLY A 152 -21.03 11.78 -6.12
N GLY A 153 -20.17 10.76 -6.12
CA GLY A 153 -18.96 10.72 -6.93
C GLY A 153 -19.26 10.37 -8.38
N ASP A 154 -18.37 10.81 -9.26
CA ASP A 154 -18.35 10.43 -10.66
C ASP A 154 -17.30 9.33 -10.89
N PRO A 155 -17.72 8.09 -11.16
CA PRO A 155 -16.79 6.97 -11.38
C PRO A 155 -15.88 7.18 -12.60
N GLU A 156 -16.26 8.05 -13.55
CA GLU A 156 -15.42 8.40 -14.70
C GLU A 156 -14.34 9.44 -14.35
N LYS A 157 -14.39 10.03 -13.16
CA LYS A 157 -13.48 11.11 -12.72
C LYS A 157 -12.67 10.72 -11.49
N VAL A 158 -12.25 9.46 -11.40
CA VAL A 158 -11.37 8.96 -10.34
C VAL A 158 -9.90 9.29 -10.63
N THR A 159 -9.24 9.91 -9.65
CA THR A 159 -7.79 10.10 -9.62
C THR A 159 -7.23 9.31 -8.44
N ILE A 160 -6.31 8.38 -8.70
CA ILE A 160 -5.55 7.72 -7.63
C ILE A 160 -4.38 8.61 -7.21
N TRP A 161 -4.11 8.68 -5.91
CA TRP A 161 -3.05 9.51 -5.34
C TRP A 161 -2.37 8.74 -4.22
N GLY A 162 -1.04 8.69 -4.23
CA GLY A 162 -0.30 8.06 -3.15
C GLY A 162 1.05 8.70 -2.89
N GLU A 163 1.60 8.37 -1.73
CA GLU A 163 2.90 8.81 -1.24
C GLU A 163 3.77 7.60 -0.90
N SER A 164 5.08 7.66 -1.16
CA SER A 164 6.05 6.58 -0.89
C SER A 164 5.60 5.21 -1.45
N ALA A 165 5.37 4.21 -0.60
CA ALA A 165 4.82 2.91 -0.99
C ALA A 165 3.46 3.01 -1.71
N GLY A 166 2.64 4.00 -1.36
CA GLY A 166 1.39 4.33 -2.05
C GLY A 166 1.64 4.93 -3.44
N ALA A 167 2.68 5.76 -3.62
CA ALA A 167 3.08 6.26 -4.93
C ALA A 167 3.64 5.14 -5.83
N ILE A 168 4.41 4.22 -5.26
CA ILE A 168 4.83 2.99 -5.95
C ILE A 168 3.59 2.19 -6.37
N SER A 169 2.62 2.03 -5.46
CA SER A 169 1.35 1.35 -5.75
C SER A 169 0.58 1.99 -6.92
N VAL A 170 0.44 3.33 -6.92
CA VAL A 170 -0.13 4.08 -8.06
C VAL A 170 0.57 3.73 -9.35
N ALA A 171 1.91 3.72 -9.35
CA ALA A 171 2.69 3.37 -10.52
C ALA A 171 2.45 1.92 -10.97
N LEU A 172 2.33 0.97 -10.03
CA LEU A 172 2.05 -0.43 -10.34
C LEU A 172 0.64 -0.64 -10.91
N HIS A 173 -0.38 0.06 -10.38
CA HIS A 173 -1.74 0.02 -10.93
C HIS A 173 -1.82 0.59 -12.34
N MET A 174 -1.04 1.64 -12.63
CA MET A 174 -0.92 2.21 -13.96
C MET A 174 -0.22 1.28 -14.96
N LEU A 175 0.68 0.40 -14.50
CA LEU A 175 1.41 -0.55 -15.35
C LEU A 175 0.73 -1.93 -15.43
N ASN A 176 -0.21 -2.21 -14.52
CA ASN A 176 -0.98 -3.44 -14.51
C ASN A 176 -1.68 -3.67 -15.86
N ASN A 177 -1.89 -4.94 -16.22
CA ASN A 177 -2.49 -5.34 -17.50
C ASN A 177 -1.86 -4.68 -18.75
N GLY A 178 -0.56 -4.38 -18.67
CA GLY A 178 0.17 -3.73 -19.76
C GLY A 178 -0.22 -2.27 -19.98
N GLY A 179 -0.79 -1.62 -18.98
CA GLY A 179 -1.19 -0.22 -19.03
C GLY A 179 -2.69 0.03 -19.19
N ASP A 180 -3.49 -1.03 -19.25
CA ASP A 180 -4.94 -0.91 -19.27
C ASP A 180 -5.47 -0.62 -17.85
N THR A 181 -6.03 0.57 -17.66
CA THR A 181 -6.59 0.99 -16.38
C THR A 181 -7.93 0.33 -16.07
N GLU A 182 -8.51 -0.45 -17.00
CA GLU A 182 -9.86 -1.04 -16.92
C GLU A 182 -10.96 0.02 -16.70
N GLY A 183 -10.67 1.29 -16.98
CA GLY A 183 -11.56 2.41 -16.68
C GLY A 183 -11.68 2.76 -15.19
N LEU A 184 -10.83 2.18 -14.33
CA LEU A 184 -10.93 2.37 -12.87
C LEU A 184 -10.48 3.76 -12.40
N PHE A 185 -9.58 4.39 -13.16
CA PHE A 185 -9.09 5.73 -12.90
C PHE A 185 -8.63 6.38 -14.20
N ARG A 186 -8.64 7.72 -14.20
CA ARG A 186 -8.24 8.57 -15.34
C ARG A 186 -6.96 9.38 -15.09
N ALA A 187 -6.42 9.34 -13.87
CA ALA A 187 -5.22 10.07 -13.49
C ALA A 187 -4.55 9.42 -12.28
N GLY A 188 -3.24 9.61 -12.14
CA GLY A 188 -2.45 9.12 -11.01
C GLY A 188 -1.48 10.17 -10.51
N PHE A 189 -1.47 10.48 -9.22
CA PHE A 189 -0.49 11.39 -8.60
C PHE A 189 0.46 10.57 -7.71
N MET A 190 1.75 10.62 -8.03
CA MET A 190 2.83 9.95 -7.29
C MET A 190 3.67 10.97 -6.51
N GLN A 191 3.65 10.92 -5.18
CA GLN A 191 4.57 11.67 -4.33
C GLN A 191 5.66 10.74 -3.81
N SER A 192 6.92 11.00 -4.16
CA SER A 192 8.08 10.28 -3.62
C SER A 192 8.06 8.78 -3.92
N GLY A 193 7.70 8.41 -5.15
CA GLY A 193 7.64 7.01 -5.56
C GLY A 193 7.50 6.84 -7.08
N SER A 194 7.90 5.67 -7.57
CA SER A 194 7.90 5.33 -9.00
C SER A 194 7.96 3.82 -9.20
N PRO A 195 7.87 3.30 -10.45
CA PRO A 195 8.11 1.88 -10.70
C PRO A 195 9.50 1.43 -10.23
N ILE A 196 9.56 0.60 -9.19
CA ILE A 196 10.81 0.05 -8.65
C ILE A 196 11.08 -1.38 -9.16
N PRO A 197 12.36 -1.85 -9.18
CA PRO A 197 12.65 -3.26 -9.34
C PRO A 197 12.10 -4.06 -8.16
N VAL A 198 11.19 -4.98 -8.47
CA VAL A 198 10.51 -5.79 -7.45
C VAL A 198 11.02 -7.24 -7.38
N GLY A 199 11.70 -7.70 -8.43
CA GLY A 199 12.11 -9.10 -8.59
C GLY A 199 10.92 -10.05 -8.78
N ASP A 200 11.20 -11.34 -8.98
CA ASP A 200 10.17 -12.38 -9.03
C ASP A 200 9.70 -12.74 -7.61
N ILE A 201 8.43 -13.12 -7.46
CA ILE A 201 7.81 -13.50 -6.18
C ILE A 201 8.56 -14.65 -5.48
N THR A 202 9.21 -15.53 -6.24
CA THR A 202 10.06 -16.60 -5.68
C THR A 202 11.31 -16.07 -4.96
N ASN A 203 11.68 -14.80 -5.17
CA ASN A 203 12.82 -14.20 -4.48
C ASN A 203 12.55 -13.98 -2.98
N GLY A 204 11.28 -13.95 -2.52
CA GLY A 204 11.01 -13.89 -1.08
C GLY A 204 11.53 -15.11 -0.32
N GLN A 205 11.52 -16.28 -0.97
CA GLN A 205 12.19 -17.49 -0.50
C GLN A 205 13.72 -17.32 -0.47
N LYS A 206 14.30 -16.76 -1.54
CA LYS A 206 15.76 -16.57 -1.68
C LYS A 206 16.32 -15.59 -0.64
N CYS A 207 15.49 -14.68 -0.17
CA CYS A 207 15.82 -13.78 0.94
C CYS A 207 15.51 -14.39 2.32
N THR A 208 15.16 -15.67 2.39
CA THR A 208 14.86 -16.45 3.61
C THR A 208 13.68 -15.98 4.45
N TYR A 209 12.90 -15.01 3.98
CA TYR A 209 11.80 -14.44 4.77
C TYR A 209 10.63 -15.41 4.95
N TYR A 210 10.26 -16.14 3.89
CA TYR A 210 9.20 -17.16 3.99
C TYR A 210 9.65 -18.35 4.84
N ASP A 211 10.85 -18.88 4.60
CA ASP A 211 11.40 -19.99 5.39
C ASP A 211 11.53 -19.66 6.87
N ALA A 212 12.01 -18.45 7.21
CA ALA A 212 12.09 -17.99 8.59
C ALA A 212 10.71 -17.91 9.24
N LEU A 213 9.67 -17.48 8.50
CA LEU A 213 8.30 -17.44 8.99
C LEU A 213 7.76 -18.85 9.27
N VAL A 214 8.00 -19.80 8.35
CA VAL A 214 7.61 -21.21 8.50
C VAL A 214 8.29 -21.86 9.71
N ASP A 215 9.58 -21.60 9.90
CA ASP A 215 10.34 -22.13 11.03
C ASP A 215 9.84 -21.57 12.38
N GLN A 216 9.70 -20.24 12.48
CA GLN A 216 9.30 -19.57 13.71
C GLN A 216 7.85 -19.84 14.14
N THR A 217 6.98 -20.18 13.19
CA THR A 217 5.58 -20.52 13.46
C THR A 217 5.36 -22.01 13.74
N GLY A 218 6.41 -22.83 13.66
CA GLY A 218 6.31 -24.28 13.87
C GLY A 218 5.69 -25.03 12.69
N CYS A 219 5.63 -24.41 11.51
CA CYS A 219 5.13 -25.03 10.27
C CYS A 219 6.20 -25.83 9.52
N LEU A 220 7.44 -25.89 10.04
CA LEU A 220 8.52 -26.67 9.48
C LEU A 220 8.15 -28.16 9.40
N GLY A 221 8.26 -28.75 8.21
CA GLY A 221 7.93 -30.16 7.98
C GLY A 221 6.46 -30.44 7.65
N SER A 222 5.60 -29.42 7.59
CA SER A 222 4.27 -29.56 6.97
C SER A 222 4.41 -29.91 5.49
N GLU A 223 3.51 -30.77 4.97
CA GLU A 223 3.41 -31.04 3.52
C GLU A 223 2.96 -29.79 2.75
N ASP A 224 2.13 -28.95 3.39
CA ASP A 224 1.70 -27.65 2.88
C ASP A 224 2.01 -26.59 3.94
N THR A 225 3.16 -25.94 3.78
CA THR A 225 3.63 -24.90 4.70
C THR A 225 2.75 -23.65 4.64
N LEU A 226 2.20 -23.33 3.47
CA LEU A 226 1.34 -22.17 3.28
C LEU A 226 -0.02 -22.37 3.96
N GLN A 227 -0.59 -23.58 3.87
CA GLN A 227 -1.81 -23.91 4.60
C GLN A 227 -1.59 -23.90 6.11
N CYS A 228 -0.46 -24.45 6.58
CA CYS A 228 -0.10 -24.38 7.99
C CYS A 228 -0.06 -22.92 8.49
N LEU A 229 0.56 -22.00 7.74
CA LEU A 229 0.63 -20.58 8.11
C LEU A 229 -0.77 -19.92 8.27
N ARG A 230 -1.79 -20.39 7.55
CA ARG A 230 -3.18 -19.88 7.69
C ARG A 230 -3.86 -20.33 8.98
N GLU A 231 -3.36 -21.38 9.61
CA GLU A 231 -3.92 -21.98 10.84
C GLU A 231 -3.17 -21.50 12.09
N VAL A 232 -2.03 -20.82 11.91
CA VAL A 232 -1.25 -20.22 13.00
C VAL A 232 -2.09 -19.15 13.69
N PRO A 233 -2.16 -19.13 15.03
CA PRO A 233 -2.82 -18.06 15.77
C PRO A 233 -2.24 -16.68 15.40
N TYR A 234 -3.11 -15.67 15.27
CA TYR A 234 -2.74 -14.32 14.86
C TYR A 234 -1.48 -13.79 15.56
N ASP A 235 -1.47 -13.81 16.90
CA ASP A 235 -0.36 -13.27 17.71
C ASP A 235 0.98 -13.97 17.38
N GLN A 236 0.96 -15.29 17.18
CA GLN A 236 2.17 -16.05 16.87
C GLN A 236 2.70 -15.72 15.46
N LEU A 237 1.80 -15.63 14.47
CA LEU A 237 2.17 -15.23 13.12
C LEU A 237 2.71 -13.80 13.12
N LYS A 238 2.06 -12.91 13.87
CA LYS A 238 2.41 -11.51 14.02
C LYS A 238 3.79 -11.32 14.62
N ASP A 239 4.10 -12.04 15.69
CA ASP A 239 5.41 -12.03 16.34
C ASP A 239 6.51 -12.52 15.38
N ALA A 240 6.23 -13.58 14.60
CA ALA A 240 7.17 -14.07 13.60
C ALA A 240 7.43 -13.04 12.47
N VAL A 241 6.41 -12.30 12.04
CA VAL A 241 6.58 -11.19 11.09
C VAL A 241 7.45 -10.08 11.69
N ASN A 242 7.28 -9.75 12.97
CA ASN A 242 8.05 -8.71 13.65
C ASN A 242 9.55 -9.05 13.78
N ASN A 243 9.94 -10.33 13.67
CA ASN A 243 11.34 -10.75 13.67
C ASN A 243 12.06 -10.49 12.34
N SER A 244 11.33 -10.16 11.27
CA SER A 244 11.94 -9.77 9.99
C SER A 244 12.51 -8.35 10.04
N PRO A 245 13.55 -8.03 9.24
CA PRO A 245 14.04 -6.66 9.12
C PRO A 245 12.92 -5.71 8.69
N ASN A 246 12.85 -4.54 9.34
CA ASN A 246 11.94 -3.44 8.96
C ASN A 246 12.70 -2.35 8.19
N ILE A 247 11.98 -1.36 7.69
CA ILE A 247 12.50 -0.22 6.91
C ILE A 247 13.61 0.60 7.60
N PHE A 248 13.75 0.49 8.93
CA PHE A 248 14.80 1.15 9.71
C PHE A 248 15.89 0.20 10.21
N SER A 249 15.83 -1.07 9.82
CA SER A 249 16.91 -2.02 10.02
C SER A 249 18.09 -1.68 9.10
N TYR A 250 19.25 -2.31 9.34
CA TYR A 250 20.48 -2.04 8.59
C TYR A 250 20.32 -2.08 7.05
N GLN A 251 19.44 -2.95 6.56
CA GLN A 251 19.12 -3.12 5.14
C GLN A 251 18.33 -1.93 4.55
N SER A 252 17.75 -1.06 5.38
CA SER A 252 17.04 0.16 4.99
C SER A 252 15.92 -0.13 3.98
N LEU A 253 15.86 0.62 2.87
CA LEU A 253 14.89 0.45 1.77
C LEU A 253 14.99 -0.90 1.02
N ASN A 254 15.88 -1.82 1.38
CA ASN A 254 15.83 -3.22 0.95
C ASN A 254 14.85 -4.01 1.83
N LEU A 255 13.56 -3.75 1.60
CA LEU A 255 12.45 -4.20 2.43
C LEU A 255 12.30 -5.72 2.45
N ALA A 256 11.84 -6.25 3.59
CA ALA A 256 11.47 -7.66 3.68
C ALA A 256 10.18 -7.94 2.90
N TRP A 257 9.21 -7.05 3.07
CA TRP A 257 7.87 -7.16 2.52
C TRP A 257 7.67 -6.06 1.48
N LEU A 258 7.53 -6.45 0.21
CA LEU A 258 7.25 -5.54 -0.89
C LEU A 258 6.48 -6.27 -2.00
N PRO A 259 5.78 -5.54 -2.89
CA PRO A 259 5.23 -6.15 -4.08
C PRO A 259 6.31 -6.88 -4.88
N ARG A 260 5.98 -8.04 -5.45
CA ARG A 260 6.87 -8.82 -6.34
C ARG A 260 6.18 -9.24 -7.64
N ALA A 261 6.96 -9.43 -8.70
CA ALA A 261 6.43 -9.88 -9.98
C ALA A 261 5.98 -11.35 -9.91
N ASP A 262 4.78 -11.65 -10.41
CA ASP A 262 4.19 -13.00 -10.37
C ASP A 262 3.91 -13.57 -11.77
N GLY A 263 4.06 -12.75 -12.82
CA GLY A 263 3.70 -13.11 -14.19
C GLY A 263 2.24 -12.83 -14.57
N VAL A 264 1.38 -12.42 -13.63
CA VAL A 264 -0.05 -12.14 -13.82
C VAL A 264 -0.34 -10.66 -13.67
N PHE A 265 -0.34 -10.14 -12.43
CA PHE A 265 -0.59 -8.70 -12.17
C PHE A 265 0.62 -7.85 -12.60
N LEU A 266 1.83 -8.36 -12.33
CA LEU A 266 3.07 -7.77 -12.85
C LEU A 266 3.72 -8.84 -13.72
N SER A 267 3.50 -8.71 -15.03
CA SER A 267 4.00 -9.66 -16.02
C SER A 267 5.51 -9.56 -16.26
N ASP A 268 6.13 -8.45 -15.87
CA ASP A 268 7.58 -8.20 -15.97
C ASP A 268 7.97 -7.21 -14.85
N ASN A 269 9.27 -6.98 -14.67
CA ASN A 269 9.78 -5.94 -13.81
C ASN A 269 9.20 -4.57 -14.25
N PRO A 270 8.62 -3.77 -13.34
CA PRO A 270 7.97 -2.50 -13.66
C PRO A 270 8.84 -1.53 -14.47
N GLN A 271 10.16 -1.56 -14.30
CA GLN A 271 11.09 -0.75 -15.11
C GLN A 271 11.10 -1.11 -16.59
N ASN A 272 10.99 -2.40 -16.91
CA ASN A 272 10.91 -2.87 -18.29
C ASN A 272 9.61 -2.41 -18.93
N TRP A 273 8.51 -2.44 -18.15
CA TRP A 273 7.22 -1.92 -18.59
C TRP A 273 7.23 -0.41 -18.81
N PHE A 274 7.83 0.37 -17.92
CA PHE A 274 7.95 1.81 -18.14
C PHE A 274 8.69 2.13 -19.46
N ASN A 275 9.77 1.41 -19.75
CA ASN A 275 10.51 1.56 -21.01
C ASN A 275 9.71 1.11 -22.24
N LYS A 276 8.95 0.02 -22.14
CA LYS A 276 8.08 -0.50 -23.22
C LYS A 276 6.86 0.39 -23.44
N ALA A 277 6.23 0.88 -22.38
CA ALA A 277 5.01 1.66 -22.42
C ALA A 277 5.25 3.13 -22.80
N ARG A 278 6.46 3.66 -22.57
CA ARG A 278 6.95 4.91 -23.18
C ARG A 278 6.86 4.88 -24.71
N LEU A 279 6.93 3.70 -25.33
CA LEU A 279 6.81 3.52 -26.79
C LEU A 279 5.35 3.38 -27.27
N GLN A 280 4.40 3.06 -26.37
CA GLN A 280 2.99 2.82 -26.75
C GLN A 280 2.04 4.00 -26.49
N ARG A 281 2.54 5.15 -25.98
CA ARG A 281 1.74 6.33 -25.58
C ARG A 281 0.63 5.94 -24.61
N PHE A 282 0.78 6.25 -23.32
CA PHE A 282 -0.38 6.47 -22.44
C PHE A 282 -0.99 7.84 -22.81
N PRO A 283 -1.97 7.96 -23.72
CA PRO A 283 -2.17 9.22 -24.43
C PRO A 283 -3.01 10.24 -23.66
N SER A 284 -3.52 9.91 -22.47
CA SER A 284 -4.60 10.69 -21.85
C SER A 284 -4.62 10.73 -20.32
N LEU A 285 -3.72 10.05 -19.63
CA LEU A 285 -3.66 10.14 -18.15
C LEU A 285 -2.67 11.22 -17.70
N LEU A 286 -3.13 12.07 -16.78
CA LEU A 286 -2.30 13.05 -16.08
C LEU A 286 -1.50 12.33 -14.98
N PHE A 287 -0.17 12.46 -15.01
CA PHE A 287 0.74 11.81 -14.05
C PHE A 287 1.70 12.80 -13.38
N PRO A 288 1.23 13.66 -12.46
CA PRO A 288 2.14 14.48 -11.67
C PRO A 288 3.00 13.55 -10.81
N LYS A 289 4.32 13.70 -10.91
CA LYS A 289 5.31 13.07 -10.04
C LYS A 289 6.13 14.18 -9.39
N GLY A 290 6.33 14.08 -8.08
CA GLY A 290 7.28 14.92 -7.34
C GLY A 290 8.07 14.08 -6.36
N ASP A 291 9.22 14.59 -5.96
CA ASP A 291 10.06 14.04 -4.90
C ASP A 291 10.45 15.21 -3.98
N CYS A 292 10.73 14.91 -2.72
CA CYS A 292 11.40 15.84 -1.80
C CYS A 292 12.86 16.03 -2.23
N ASP A 293 13.45 17.17 -1.86
CA ASP A 293 14.86 17.46 -2.17
C ASP A 293 15.81 16.41 -1.56
N ASP A 294 15.44 15.87 -0.38
CA ASP A 294 16.29 15.04 0.47
C ASP A 294 15.64 13.68 0.86
N GLU A 295 15.04 12.95 -0.11
CA GLU A 295 14.32 11.66 0.11
C GLU A 295 15.05 10.64 1.00
N GLY A 296 16.37 10.53 0.82
CA GLY A 296 17.18 9.49 1.46
C GLY A 296 17.61 9.80 2.90
N THR A 297 17.45 11.05 3.37
CA THR A 297 17.99 11.48 4.68
C THR A 297 17.44 10.65 5.82
N LEU A 298 16.13 10.43 5.85
CA LEU A 298 15.49 9.63 6.89
C LEU A 298 15.99 8.18 6.91
N PHE A 299 16.17 7.57 5.75
CA PHE A 299 16.53 6.16 5.63
C PHE A 299 18.03 5.92 5.80
N SER A 300 18.84 6.98 5.88
CA SER A 300 20.29 6.91 6.13
C SER A 300 20.63 6.64 7.60
N PHE A 301 19.71 6.90 8.54
CA PHE A 301 19.93 6.66 9.96
C PHE A 301 20.08 5.18 10.31
N SER A 302 19.64 4.26 9.46
CA SER A 302 19.81 2.82 9.70
C SER A 302 21.22 2.28 9.42
N THR A 303 22.09 3.10 8.83
CA THR A 303 23.47 2.72 8.45
C THR A 303 24.55 3.57 9.12
N LEU A 304 24.28 4.16 10.29
CA LEU A 304 25.22 5.07 10.96
C LEU A 304 26.55 4.42 11.39
N ASN A 305 26.58 3.09 11.54
CA ASN A 305 27.75 2.33 12.00
C ASN A 305 28.41 1.49 10.89
N VAL A 306 28.45 1.98 9.65
CA VAL A 306 29.23 1.32 8.58
C VAL A 306 30.70 1.72 8.73
N THR A 307 31.52 0.82 9.27
CA THR A 307 33.00 0.90 9.26
C THR A 307 33.59 0.26 8.02
#